data_AF-A0A4R5DHX4-F1
#
_entry.id   AF-A0A4R5DHX4-F1
#
_cell.length_a   1.000
_cell.length_b   1.000
_cell.length_c   1.000
_cell.angle_alpha   90.00
_cell.angle_beta   90.00
_cell.angle_gamma   90.00
#
_symmetry.space_group_name_H-M   'P 1'
#
loop_
_entity.id
_entity.type
_entity.pdbx_description
1 polymer ?
#
loop_
_entity_poly.entity_id
_entity_poly.type
_entity_poly.pdbx_seq_one_letter_code
_entity_poly.pdbx_strand_id
1 'polypeptide(L)'
;MDVPDPGAGDAGAARLGEGTDRKRLQAALEKCRTWLQAGGAMPDLKDPEVRDRYVEFAQCMRENGVNIPDPGPDGEFRLPEGDIDRGALEKAREKCRLDLPGAGK
;
A
#
# COMPACT_ATOMS: atom_id res chain seq x y z
N MET A 1 27.81 -26.66 -17.80
CA MET A 1 27.04 -25.53 -18.36
C MET A 1 26.86 -24.53 -17.24
N ASP A 2 27.84 -23.67 -17.08
CA ASP A 2 27.85 -22.56 -16.12
C ASP A 2 26.88 -21.50 -16.61
N VAL A 3 25.81 -21.28 -15.86
CA VAL A 3 24.89 -20.17 -16.08
C VAL A 3 25.58 -18.92 -15.52
N PRO A 4 25.95 -17.93 -16.37
CA PRO A 4 26.65 -16.75 -15.91
C PRO A 4 25.76 -15.92 -14.99
N ASP A 5 26.33 -15.48 -13.87
CA ASP A 5 25.76 -14.47 -12.99
C ASP A 5 25.47 -13.20 -13.82
N PRO A 6 24.20 -12.74 -13.93
CA PRO A 6 23.90 -11.50 -14.61
C PRO A 6 24.42 -10.35 -13.75
N GLY A 7 25.65 -9.96 -14.02
CA GLY A 7 26.32 -8.82 -13.41
C GLY A 7 25.39 -7.61 -13.37
N ALA A 8 25.38 -6.96 -12.21
CA ALA A 8 24.67 -5.72 -11.92
C ALA A 8 25.22 -4.57 -12.78
N GLY A 9 24.89 -4.56 -14.06
CA GLY A 9 25.01 -3.42 -14.96
C GLY A 9 23.62 -3.00 -15.37
N ASP A 10 23.16 -1.87 -14.82
CA ASP A 10 22.21 -0.87 -15.35
C ASP A 10 20.94 -1.30 -16.14
N ALA A 11 20.60 -2.58 -16.25
CA ALA A 11 19.41 -3.07 -16.93
C ALA A 11 18.10 -2.75 -16.18
N GLY A 12 18.19 -2.46 -14.88
CA GLY A 12 17.06 -1.96 -14.09
C GLY A 12 16.74 -0.48 -14.34
N ALA A 13 17.71 0.30 -14.84
CA ALA A 13 17.54 1.71 -15.09
C ALA A 13 16.96 2.01 -16.48
N ALA A 14 17.15 1.11 -17.45
CA ALA A 14 16.64 1.28 -18.82
C ALA A 14 15.09 1.22 -18.93
N ARG A 15 14.39 0.64 -17.94
CA ARG A 15 12.91 0.56 -17.95
C ARG A 15 12.22 1.79 -17.36
N LEU A 16 12.96 2.63 -16.66
CA LEU A 16 12.44 3.82 -15.99
C LEU A 16 12.87 5.00 -16.84
N GLY A 17 11.92 5.56 -17.59
CA GLY A 17 12.18 6.53 -18.66
C GLY A 17 13.12 7.68 -18.27
N GLU A 18 13.71 8.27 -19.30
CA GLU A 18 14.63 9.42 -19.22
C GLU A 18 13.97 10.55 -18.39
N GLY A 19 14.54 10.83 -17.21
CA GLY A 19 13.98 11.78 -16.23
C GLY A 19 13.68 11.18 -14.84
N THR A 20 13.83 9.87 -14.65
CA THR A 20 13.71 9.26 -13.32
C THR A 20 14.94 9.60 -12.48
N ASP A 21 14.78 10.55 -11.54
CA ASP A 21 15.83 10.86 -10.56
C ASP A 21 16.09 9.62 -9.69
N ARG A 22 17.21 8.95 -9.95
CA ARG A 22 17.55 7.68 -9.30
C ARG A 22 17.67 7.82 -7.78
N LYS A 23 18.06 8.99 -7.27
CA LYS A 23 18.12 9.24 -5.82
C LYS A 23 16.70 9.36 -5.24
N ARG A 24 15.81 10.08 -5.92
CA ARG A 24 14.40 10.19 -5.52
C ARG A 24 13.69 8.83 -5.56
N LEU A 25 13.95 8.04 -6.61
CA LEU A 25 13.42 6.69 -6.73
C LEU A 25 13.93 5.78 -5.62
N GLN A 26 15.24 5.76 -5.38
CA GLN A 26 15.83 4.94 -4.32
C GLN A 26 15.25 5.29 -2.95
N ALA A 27 15.09 6.58 -2.64
CA ALA A 27 14.46 7.03 -1.40
C ALA A 27 12.98 6.61 -1.29
N ALA A 28 12.23 6.58 -2.39
CA ALA A 28 10.85 6.08 -2.40
C ALA A 28 10.80 4.55 -2.18
N LEU A 29 11.67 3.79 -2.86
CA LEU A 29 11.76 2.34 -2.71
C LEU A 29 12.21 1.93 -1.29
N GLU A 30 13.10 2.69 -0.64
CA GLU A 30 13.47 2.45 0.76
C GLU A 30 12.29 2.65 1.72
N LYS A 31 11.45 3.67 1.50
CA LYS A 31 10.22 3.87 2.28
C LYS A 31 9.21 2.75 2.06
N CYS A 32 9.15 2.22 0.84
CA CYS A 32 8.31 1.08 0.49
C CYS A 32 8.97 -0.28 0.75
N ARG A 33 10.17 -0.35 1.35
CA ARG A 33 10.98 -1.58 1.40
C ARG A 33 10.24 -2.76 2.02
N THR A 34 9.50 -2.54 3.11
CA THR A 34 8.71 -3.59 3.76
C THR A 34 7.62 -4.14 2.84
N TRP A 35 6.96 -3.29 2.06
CA TRP A 35 5.98 -3.71 1.04
C TRP A 35 6.64 -4.47 -0.10
N LEU A 36 7.78 -3.97 -0.58
CA LEU A 36 8.51 -4.58 -1.69
C LEU A 36 9.13 -5.92 -1.31
N GLN A 37 9.56 -6.09 -0.05
CA GLN A 37 10.04 -7.36 0.50
C GLN A 37 8.92 -8.42 0.58
N ALA A 38 7.68 -8.00 0.83
CA ALA A 38 6.50 -8.85 0.72
C ALA A 38 6.08 -9.13 -0.75
N GLY A 39 6.93 -8.78 -1.73
CA GLY A 39 6.66 -8.96 -3.15
C GLY A 39 5.64 -7.99 -3.73
N GLY A 40 5.29 -6.92 -3.01
CA GLY A 40 4.22 -6.00 -3.41
C GLY A 40 2.82 -6.63 -3.33
N ALA A 41 2.68 -7.79 -2.69
CA ALA A 41 1.40 -8.43 -2.46
C ALA A 41 0.58 -7.58 -1.47
N MET A 42 -0.65 -7.26 -1.87
CA MET A 42 -1.63 -6.68 -0.95
C MET A 42 -1.99 -7.72 0.11
N PRO A 43 -2.36 -7.29 1.33
CA PRO A 43 -2.87 -8.18 2.36
C PRO A 43 -4.03 -9.03 1.83
N ASP A 44 -4.06 -10.31 2.20
CA ASP A 44 -5.16 -11.18 1.81
C ASP A 44 -6.40 -10.87 2.65
N LEU A 45 -7.32 -10.09 2.09
CA LEU A 45 -8.58 -9.72 2.74
C LEU A 45 -9.59 -10.89 2.82
N LYS A 46 -9.27 -12.06 2.27
CA LYS A 46 -10.02 -13.30 2.51
C LYS A 46 -9.67 -13.93 3.86
N ASP A 47 -8.51 -13.60 4.41
CA ASP A 47 -8.17 -13.96 5.77
C ASP A 47 -9.10 -13.20 6.74
N PRO A 48 -9.86 -13.90 7.61
CA PRO A 48 -10.80 -13.26 8.53
C PRO A 48 -10.14 -12.27 9.49
N GLU A 49 -8.95 -12.56 10.01
CA GLU A 49 -8.27 -11.69 10.97
C GLU A 49 -7.76 -10.42 10.30
N VAL A 50 -7.27 -10.53 9.06
CA VAL A 50 -6.89 -9.37 8.26
C VAL A 50 -8.13 -8.54 7.93
N ARG A 51 -9.20 -9.18 7.42
CA ARG A 51 -10.44 -8.49 7.03
C ARG A 51 -11.04 -7.71 8.20
N ASP A 52 -11.11 -8.32 9.38
CA ASP A 52 -11.72 -7.69 10.55
C ASP A 52 -10.96 -6.43 10.99
N ARG A 53 -9.61 -6.42 10.92
CA ARG A 53 -8.81 -5.20 11.16
C ARG A 53 -9.11 -4.09 10.14
N TYR A 54 -9.35 -4.45 8.88
CA TYR A 54 -9.73 -3.48 7.85
C TYR A 54 -11.15 -2.95 8.04
N VAL A 55 -12.07 -3.78 8.56
CA VAL A 55 -13.42 -3.35 8.96
C VAL A 55 -13.34 -2.35 10.12
N GLU A 56 -12.56 -2.65 11.16
CA GLU A 56 -12.33 -1.72 12.28
C GLU A 56 -11.73 -0.38 11.80
N PHE A 57 -10.78 -0.43 10.89
CA PHE A 57 -10.23 0.78 10.26
C PHE A 57 -11.32 1.56 9.51
N ALA A 58 -12.09 0.91 8.64
CA ALA A 58 -13.14 1.57 7.88
C ALA A 58 -14.22 2.19 8.80
N GLN A 59 -14.57 1.52 9.89
CA GLN A 59 -15.46 2.05 10.93
C GLN A 59 -14.90 3.32 11.57
N CYS A 60 -13.65 3.29 12.04
CA CYS A 60 -12.99 4.46 12.64
C CYS A 60 -12.93 5.65 11.65
N MET A 61 -12.66 5.37 10.37
CA MET A 61 -12.63 6.40 9.32
C MET A 61 -14.01 7.03 9.12
N ARG A 62 -15.08 6.23 9.12
CA ARG A 62 -16.48 6.70 9.04
C ARG A 62 -16.85 7.60 10.21
N GLU A 63 -16.46 7.22 11.43
CA GLU A 63 -16.67 8.04 12.64
C GLU A 63 -15.96 9.40 12.56
N ASN A 64 -14.85 9.47 11.83
CA ASN A 64 -14.09 10.69 11.60
C ASN A 64 -14.49 11.43 10.31
N GLY A 65 -15.64 11.09 9.73
CA GLY A 65 -16.24 11.81 8.60
C GLY A 65 -15.72 11.37 7.23
N VAL A 66 -15.00 10.24 7.15
CA VAL A 66 -14.48 9.69 5.89
C VAL A 66 -15.20 8.38 5.59
N ASN A 67 -16.13 8.44 4.63
CA ASN A 67 -16.94 7.27 4.28
C ASN A 67 -16.20 6.31 3.34
N ILE A 68 -15.54 5.32 3.93
CA ILE A 68 -14.87 4.23 3.19
C ILE A 68 -15.71 2.96 3.37
N PRO A 69 -16.00 2.20 2.29
CA PRO A 69 -16.73 0.95 2.38
C PRO A 69 -15.89 -0.14 3.08
N ASP A 70 -16.58 -1.08 3.73
CA ASP A 70 -15.95 -2.27 4.28
C ASP A 70 -15.47 -3.21 3.14
N PRO A 71 -14.40 -3.99 3.35
CA PRO A 71 -13.99 -5.04 2.41
C PRO A 71 -15.11 -6.07 2.22
N GLY A 72 -15.29 -6.53 0.98
CA GLY A 72 -16.28 -7.55 0.64
C GLY A 72 -16.00 -8.91 1.28
N PRO A 73 -16.99 -9.80 1.35
CA PRO A 73 -16.84 -11.15 1.92
C PRO A 73 -15.89 -12.03 1.10
N ASP A 74 -15.65 -11.68 -0.16
CA ASP A 74 -14.69 -12.25 -1.10
C ASP A 74 -13.29 -11.63 -1.01
N GLY A 75 -13.08 -10.69 -0.07
CA GLY A 75 -11.83 -9.95 0.09
C GLY A 75 -11.66 -8.82 -0.93
N GLU A 76 -12.71 -8.45 -1.67
CA GLU A 76 -12.61 -7.37 -2.64
C GLU A 76 -12.72 -6.00 -1.96
N PHE A 77 -11.71 -5.15 -2.14
CA PHE A 77 -11.74 -3.77 -1.66
C PHE A 77 -12.33 -2.86 -2.74
N ARG A 78 -13.49 -2.25 -2.45
CA ARG A 78 -14.14 -1.32 -3.36
C ARG A 78 -13.67 0.09 -3.10
N LEU A 79 -13.34 0.81 -4.18
CA LEU A 79 -13.07 2.23 -4.06
C LEU A 79 -14.37 2.97 -3.68
N PRO A 80 -14.32 3.94 -2.76
CA PRO A 80 -15.47 4.75 -2.40
C PRO A 80 -15.97 5.54 -3.61
N GLU A 81 -17.29 5.64 -3.75
CA GLU A 81 -17.92 6.47 -4.78
C GLU A 81 -17.84 7.95 -4.37
N GLY A 82 -17.29 8.79 -5.25
CA GLY A 82 -17.19 10.24 -5.05
C GLY A 82 -15.84 10.73 -4.55
N ASP A 83 -15.72 12.05 -4.39
CA ASP A 83 -14.51 12.69 -3.92
C ASP A 83 -14.35 12.51 -2.40
N ILE A 84 -13.22 11.93 -1.99
CA ILE A 84 -12.81 11.94 -0.59
C ILE A 84 -12.00 13.22 -0.32
N ASP A 85 -12.44 13.97 0.69
CA ASP A 85 -11.65 15.10 1.19
C ASP A 85 -10.31 14.61 1.74
N ARG A 86 -9.23 15.00 1.07
CA ARG A 86 -7.87 14.54 1.43
C ARG A 86 -7.46 15.03 2.82
N GLY A 87 -7.91 16.21 3.24
CA GLY A 87 -7.60 16.74 4.56
C GLY A 87 -8.25 15.93 5.68
N ALA A 88 -9.51 15.56 5.51
CA ALA A 88 -10.25 14.68 6.40
C ALA A 88 -9.67 13.26 6.38
N LEU A 89 -9.32 12.73 5.20
CA LEU A 89 -8.67 11.43 5.06
C LEU A 89 -7.36 11.34 5.85
N GLU A 90 -6.47 12.31 5.70
CA GLU A 90 -5.19 12.31 6.42
C GLU A 90 -5.40 12.39 7.94
N LYS A 91 -6.26 13.29 8.42
CA LYS A 91 -6.57 13.44 9.85
C LYS A 91 -7.23 12.19 10.43
N ALA A 92 -8.18 11.60 9.70
CA ALA A 92 -8.84 10.37 10.10
C ALA A 92 -7.82 9.23 10.14
N ARG A 93 -6.93 9.11 9.15
CA ARG A 93 -5.87 8.09 9.15
C ARG A 93 -4.94 8.23 10.35
N GLU A 94 -4.56 9.45 10.73
CA GLU A 94 -3.73 9.69 11.92
C GLU A 94 -4.41 9.24 13.22
N LYS A 95 -5.71 9.52 13.36
CA LYS A 95 -6.50 9.08 14.52
C LYS A 95 -6.77 7.58 14.52
N CYS A 96 -6.99 7.02 13.34
CA CYS A 96 -7.28 5.61 13.09
C CYS A 96 -6.00 4.83 12.75
N ARG A 97 -4.83 5.23 13.28
CA ARG A 97 -3.55 4.51 13.09
C ARG A 97 -3.64 3.13 13.73
N LEU A 98 -4.21 2.20 12.98
CA LEU A 98 -4.22 0.78 13.26
C LEU A 98 -3.02 0.15 12.56
N ASP A 99 -2.37 -0.80 13.24
CA ASP A 99 -1.33 -1.63 12.64
C ASP A 99 -2.00 -2.61 11.65
N LEU A 100 -2.28 -2.11 10.45
CA LEU A 100 -2.75 -2.91 9.33
C LEU A 100 -1.54 -3.60 8.67
N PRO A 101 -1.63 -4.91 8.37
CA PRO A 101 -0.63 -5.59 7.57
C PRO A 101 -0.44 -4.85 6.24
N GLY A 102 0.80 -4.74 5.77
CA GLY A 102 1.09 -3.92 4.60
C GLY A 102 1.17 -2.44 4.95
N ALA A 103 0.15 -1.77 5.50
CA ALA A 103 0.18 -0.32 5.72
C ALA A 103 1.42 0.12 6.53
N GLY A 104 2.29 0.93 5.90
CA GLY A 104 3.58 1.32 6.48
C GLY A 104 3.41 2.12 7.78
N LYS A 105 4.37 1.96 8.69
CA LYS A 105 4.47 2.74 9.95
C LYS A 105 4.84 4.20 9.72
#